data_AF-A0A847X5Y4-F1
#
_entry.id   AF-A0A847X5Y4-F1
#
_cell.length_a   1.000
_cell.length_b   1.000
_cell.length_c   1.000
_cell.angle_alpha   90.00
_cell.angle_beta   90.00
_cell.angle_gamma   90.00
#
_symmetry.space_group_name_H-M   'P 1'
#
loop_
_entity.id
_entity.type
_entity.pdbx_description
1 polymer ?
#
loop_
_entity_poly.entity_id
_entity_poly.type
_entity_poly.pdbx_seq_one_letter_code
_entity_poly.pdbx_strand_id
1 'polypeptide(L)'
;MSLEKNRFNVDGMTCASCQQAVNRSVVKVEGVEDVNVNLMTNSMDVRYDSDQTNTDKIIEAVKNAGYDASLKEAGGNKAEEAGGESAKSLFEKQAKGMKKRLWISIPLLIILMYFSMGTMFGAPVPEFLEGARGSSNFALTQLILTLPILVINGSYFTRGLKALWKRNPNMDSLIAVGAGMAFLYGILALYRINYGLAFDNMDIVHT
;
A
#
# COMPACT_ATOMS: atom_id res chain seq x y z
N MET A 1 -31.99 -15.87 -18.49
CA MET A 1 -31.50 -15.92 -17.11
C MET A 1 -30.78 -17.22 -16.91
N SER A 2 -29.60 -17.27 -17.53
CA SER A 2 -28.65 -18.37 -17.37
C SER A 2 -27.72 -17.96 -16.24
N LEU A 3 -28.09 -18.33 -15.00
CA LEU A 3 -27.28 -18.01 -13.83
C LEU A 3 -26.05 -18.91 -13.79
N GLU A 4 -24.87 -18.29 -13.85
CA GLU A 4 -23.58 -18.96 -13.72
C GLU A 4 -22.94 -18.63 -12.37
N LYS A 5 -22.19 -19.59 -11.82
CA LYS A 5 -21.41 -19.40 -10.61
C LYS A 5 -19.94 -19.66 -10.93
N ASN A 6 -19.13 -18.60 -10.84
CA ASN A 6 -17.69 -18.70 -11.05
C ASN A 6 -16.91 -18.23 -9.82
N ARG A 7 -15.75 -18.83 -9.62
CA ARG A 7 -14.82 -18.49 -8.55
C ARG A 7 -13.65 -17.69 -9.11
N PHE A 8 -13.25 -16.65 -8.39
CA PHE A 8 -12.15 -15.78 -8.76
C PHE A 8 -11.13 -15.75 -7.62
N ASN A 9 -9.84 -15.72 -7.95
CA ASN A 9 -8.80 -15.36 -6.99
C ASN A 9 -8.69 -13.84 -6.95
N VAL A 10 -8.59 -13.26 -5.75
CA VAL A 10 -8.48 -11.83 -5.52
C VAL A 10 -7.19 -11.54 -4.74
N ASP A 11 -6.29 -10.80 -5.36
CA ASP A 11 -5.01 -10.40 -4.78
C ASP A 11 -5.10 -9.01 -4.13
N GLY A 12 -4.39 -8.85 -3.02
CA GLY A 12 -4.29 -7.58 -2.28
C GLY A 12 -5.30 -7.41 -1.14
N MET A 13 -6.15 -8.40 -0.86
CA MET A 13 -6.97 -8.40 0.36
C MET A 13 -6.12 -8.81 1.57
N THR A 14 -6.05 -7.93 2.58
CA THR A 14 -5.26 -8.17 3.80
C THR A 14 -6.05 -7.95 5.09
N CYS A 15 -7.28 -7.46 5.00
CA CYS A 15 -8.15 -7.21 6.15
C CYS A 15 -9.63 -7.31 5.78
N ALA A 16 -10.49 -7.39 6.79
CA ALA A 16 -11.94 -7.49 6.62
C ALA A 16 -12.56 -6.29 5.87
N SER A 17 -11.97 -5.10 6.00
CA SER A 17 -12.43 -3.94 5.24
C SER A 17 -12.11 -4.04 3.75
N CYS A 18 -10.97 -4.65 3.37
CA CYS A 18 -10.67 -4.95 1.97
C CYS A 18 -11.69 -5.93 1.37
N GLN A 19 -12.04 -7.00 2.12
CA GLN A 19 -13.08 -7.95 1.70
C GLN A 19 -14.42 -7.24 1.46
N GLN A 20 -14.82 -6.35 2.37
CA GLN A 20 -16.07 -5.60 2.25
C GLN A 20 -16.05 -4.62 1.06
N ALA A 21 -14.91 -3.99 0.78
CA ALA A 21 -14.74 -3.10 -0.37
C ALA A 21 -14.91 -3.85 -1.69
N VAL A 22 -14.30 -5.02 -1.83
CA VAL A 22 -14.45 -5.89 -3.01
C VAL A 22 -15.92 -6.30 -3.17
N ASN A 23 -16.55 -6.81 -2.11
CA ASN A 23 -17.96 -7.22 -2.16
C ASN A 23 -18.87 -6.07 -2.63
N ARG A 24 -18.76 -4.88 -2.02
CA ARG A 24 -19.53 -3.68 -2.40
C ARG A 24 -19.32 -3.24 -3.84
N SER A 25 -18.15 -3.51 -4.43
CA SER A 25 -17.87 -3.16 -5.83
C SER A 25 -18.51 -4.13 -6.81
N VAL A 26 -18.48 -5.43 -6.51
CA VAL A 26 -18.97 -6.48 -7.41
C VAL A 26 -20.49 -6.59 -7.36
N VAL A 27 -21.11 -6.40 -6.19
CA VAL A 27 -22.59 -6.41 -6.05
C VAL A 27 -23.26 -5.27 -6.84
N LYS A 28 -22.54 -4.20 -7.17
CA LYS A 28 -23.06 -3.09 -7.98
C LYS A 28 -23.02 -3.36 -9.49
N VAL A 29 -22.38 -4.44 -9.92
CA VAL A 29 -22.31 -4.81 -11.33
C VAL A 29 -23.67 -5.36 -11.75
N GLU A 30 -24.23 -4.82 -12.84
CA GLU A 30 -25.49 -5.30 -13.40
C GLU A 30 -25.40 -6.79 -13.73
N GLY A 31 -26.47 -7.53 -13.43
CA GLY A 31 -26.50 -8.99 -13.63
C GLY A 31 -25.85 -9.81 -12.52
N VAL A 32 -25.21 -9.21 -11.50
CA VAL A 32 -24.72 -9.95 -10.33
C VAL A 32 -25.85 -10.13 -9.32
N GLU A 33 -26.08 -11.38 -8.92
CA GLU A 33 -27.14 -11.74 -7.95
C GLU A 33 -26.57 -11.91 -6.53
N ASP A 34 -25.43 -12.60 -6.42
CA ASP A 34 -24.82 -12.90 -5.13
C ASP A 34 -23.28 -12.91 -5.22
N VAL A 35 -22.63 -12.42 -4.15
CA VAL A 35 -21.17 -12.33 -4.05
C VAL A 35 -20.76 -12.75 -2.65
N ASN A 36 -19.94 -13.80 -2.58
CA ASN A 36 -19.30 -14.23 -1.35
C ASN A 36 -17.79 -14.11 -1.46
N VAL A 37 -17.22 -13.15 -0.73
CA VAL A 37 -15.77 -12.93 -0.69
C VAL A 37 -15.21 -13.59 0.57
N ASN A 38 -14.18 -14.41 0.41
CA ASN A 38 -13.49 -15.09 1.50
C ASN A 38 -12.03 -14.59 1.61
N LEU A 39 -11.73 -13.91 2.72
CA LEU A 39 -10.39 -13.40 3.02
C LEU A 39 -9.37 -14.52 3.30
N MET A 40 -9.80 -15.62 3.94
CA MET A 40 -8.90 -16.73 4.32
C MET A 40 -8.32 -17.44 3.09
N THR A 41 -9.10 -17.48 2.01
CA THR A 41 -8.72 -18.16 0.76
C THR A 41 -8.34 -17.19 -0.36
N ASN A 42 -8.33 -15.87 -0.11
CA ASN A 42 -8.12 -14.84 -1.11
C ASN A 42 -8.95 -15.08 -2.39
N SER A 43 -10.22 -15.44 -2.22
CA SER A 43 -11.09 -15.79 -3.33
C SER A 43 -12.48 -15.21 -3.16
N MET A 44 -13.18 -14.99 -4.28
CA MET A 44 -14.60 -14.65 -4.28
C MET A 44 -15.38 -15.62 -5.16
N ASP A 45 -16.55 -16.03 -4.67
CA ASP A 45 -17.54 -16.77 -5.44
C ASP A 45 -18.62 -15.77 -5.88
N VAL A 46 -18.86 -15.68 -7.18
CA VAL A 46 -19.82 -14.74 -7.76
C VAL A 46 -20.87 -15.51 -8.55
N ARG A 47 -22.14 -15.23 -8.25
CA ARG A 47 -23.30 -15.69 -9.03
C ARG A 47 -23.80 -14.54 -9.87
N TYR A 48 -23.86 -14.74 -11.17
CA TYR A 48 -24.25 -13.72 -12.12
C TYR A 48 -25.00 -14.30 -13.32
N ASP A 49 -25.82 -13.46 -13.96
CA ASP A 49 -26.52 -13.77 -15.19
C ASP A 49 -25.58 -13.58 -16.40
N SER A 50 -25.24 -14.67 -17.09
CA SER A 50 -24.32 -14.63 -18.23
C SER A 50 -24.89 -13.88 -19.44
N ASP A 51 -26.20 -13.64 -19.46
CA ASP A 51 -26.87 -12.81 -20.47
C ASP A 51 -26.61 -11.29 -20.26
N GLN A 52 -26.29 -10.86 -19.03
CA GLN A 52 -26.15 -9.44 -18.66
C GLN A 52 -24.70 -9.03 -18.34
N THR A 53 -23.91 -9.95 -17.80
CA THR A 53 -22.52 -9.68 -17.41
C THR A 53 -21.60 -10.83 -17.73
N ASN A 54 -20.30 -10.53 -17.74
CA ASN A 54 -19.27 -11.51 -18.04
C ASN A 54 -18.15 -11.44 -16.98
N THR A 55 -17.30 -12.46 -17.03
CA THR A 55 -16.12 -12.60 -16.19
C THR A 55 -15.23 -11.34 -16.21
N ASP A 56 -15.04 -10.73 -17.38
CA ASP A 56 -14.17 -9.58 -17.56
C ASP A 56 -14.70 -8.33 -16.84
N LYS A 57 -16.01 -8.05 -16.93
CA LYS A 57 -16.67 -6.96 -16.21
C LYS A 57 -16.53 -7.12 -14.70
N ILE A 58 -16.63 -8.35 -14.20
CA ILE A 58 -16.46 -8.65 -12.78
C ILE A 58 -15.00 -8.41 -12.35
N ILE A 59 -14.02 -8.86 -13.15
CA ILE A 59 -12.60 -8.60 -12.89
C ILE A 59 -12.31 -7.09 -12.93
N GLU A 60 -12.91 -6.37 -13.88
CA GLU A 60 -12.78 -4.93 -14.00
C GLU A 60 -13.38 -4.20 -12.79
N ALA A 61 -14.52 -4.65 -12.27
CA ALA A 61 -15.11 -4.11 -11.05
C ALA A 61 -14.17 -4.25 -9.84
N VAL A 62 -13.49 -5.40 -9.70
CA VAL A 62 -12.49 -5.61 -8.65
C VAL A 62 -11.25 -4.72 -8.85
N LYS A 63 -10.77 -4.57 -10.09
CA LYS A 63 -9.72 -3.60 -10.47
C LYS A 63 -10.13 -2.16 -10.20
N ASN A 64 -11.42 -1.86 -10.31
CA ASN A 64 -12.00 -0.58 -9.95
C ASN A 64 -12.09 -0.36 -8.44
N ALA A 65 -12.18 -1.43 -7.64
CA ALA A 65 -12.00 -1.33 -6.19
C ALA A 65 -10.53 -1.17 -5.77
N GLY A 66 -9.57 -1.34 -6.68
CA GLY A 66 -8.13 -1.21 -6.41
C GLY A 66 -7.43 -2.52 -6.04
N TYR A 67 -8.07 -3.66 -6.33
CA TYR A 67 -7.56 -5.01 -6.13
C TYR A 67 -7.40 -5.72 -7.47
N ASP A 68 -6.59 -6.77 -7.53
CA ASP A 68 -6.46 -7.57 -8.75
C ASP A 68 -7.28 -8.85 -8.63
N ALA A 69 -7.91 -9.28 -9.74
CA ALA A 69 -8.69 -10.51 -9.78
C ALA A 69 -8.38 -11.34 -11.04
N SER A 70 -8.48 -12.67 -10.90
CA SER A 70 -8.33 -13.64 -11.99
C SER A 70 -9.36 -14.76 -11.86
N LEU A 71 -9.88 -15.24 -12.99
CA LEU A 71 -10.81 -16.37 -13.01
C LEU A 71 -10.08 -17.65 -12.59
N LYS A 72 -10.70 -18.42 -11.67
CA LYS A 72 -10.25 -19.76 -11.33
C LYS A 72 -11.04 -20.74 -12.22
N GLU A 73 -10.37 -21.38 -13.17
CA GLU A 73 -11.04 -22.28 -14.12
C GLU A 73 -11.85 -23.36 -13.39
N ALA A 74 -13.14 -23.46 -13.77
CA ALA A 74 -14.05 -24.47 -13.28
C ALA A 74 -13.81 -25.78 -14.04
N GLY A 75 -12.82 -26.57 -13.60
CA GLY A 75 -12.47 -27.84 -14.22
C GLY A 75 -12.35 -29.00 -13.22
N GLY A 76 -13.47 -29.71 -13.00
CA GLY A 76 -13.51 -31.13 -12.61
C GLY A 76 -13.41 -31.48 -11.12
N ASN A 77 -14.23 -32.47 -10.72
CA ASN A 77 -14.30 -33.18 -9.43
C ASN A 77 -12.93 -33.62 -8.83
N LYS A 78 -12.17 -32.66 -8.29
CA LYS A 78 -11.06 -32.87 -7.34
C LYS A 78 -11.10 -31.82 -6.23
N ALA A 79 -12.31 -31.53 -5.73
CA ALA A 79 -12.60 -30.37 -4.91
C ALA A 79 -12.24 -30.50 -3.41
N GLU A 80 -11.73 -31.64 -2.92
CA GLU A 80 -11.47 -31.81 -1.48
C GLU A 80 -9.99 -31.99 -1.08
N GLU A 81 -9.09 -32.43 -1.96
CA GLU A 81 -7.69 -32.70 -1.56
C GLU A 81 -6.68 -31.65 -2.05
N ALA A 82 -6.98 -30.89 -3.11
CA ALA A 82 -6.05 -29.87 -3.66
C ALA A 82 -6.19 -28.47 -3.02
N GLY A 83 -7.22 -28.25 -2.20
CA GLY A 83 -7.52 -26.94 -1.61
C GLY A 83 -6.52 -26.47 -0.55
N GLY A 84 -5.82 -27.40 0.10
CA GLY A 84 -4.86 -27.10 1.17
C GLY A 84 -3.50 -26.59 0.68
N GLU A 85 -2.97 -27.13 -0.42
CA GLU A 85 -1.63 -26.78 -0.92
C GLU A 85 -1.63 -25.51 -1.78
N SER A 86 -2.69 -25.28 -2.57
CA SER A 86 -2.81 -24.07 -3.40
C SER A 86 -3.03 -22.81 -2.54
N ALA A 87 -3.85 -22.90 -1.47
CA ALA A 87 -4.05 -21.80 -0.53
C ALA A 87 -2.76 -21.50 0.28
N LYS A 88 -2.06 -22.54 0.75
CA LYS A 88 -0.76 -22.38 1.46
C LYS A 88 0.32 -21.78 0.56
N SER A 89 0.43 -22.22 -0.69
CA SER A 89 1.47 -21.73 -1.63
C SER A 89 1.21 -20.29 -2.12
N LEU A 90 -0.05 -19.86 -2.24
CA LEU A 90 -0.42 -18.46 -2.50
C LEU A 90 -0.11 -17.56 -1.28
N PHE A 91 -0.48 -18.01 -0.08
CA PHE A 91 -0.19 -17.29 1.17
C PHE A 91 1.33 -17.17 1.40
N GLU A 92 2.12 -18.22 1.12
CA GLU A 92 3.58 -18.17 1.18
C GLU A 92 4.20 -17.23 0.14
N LYS A 93 3.67 -17.19 -1.08
CA LYS A 93 4.17 -16.26 -2.12
C LYS A 93 3.90 -14.81 -1.74
N GLN A 94 2.71 -14.50 -1.22
CA GLN A 94 2.37 -13.16 -0.72
C GLN A 94 3.17 -12.79 0.55
N ALA A 95 3.35 -13.74 1.48
CA ALA A 95 4.15 -13.54 2.69
C ALA A 95 5.64 -13.34 2.39
N LYS A 96 6.22 -14.07 1.41
CA LYS A 96 7.63 -13.92 1.03
C LYS A 96 7.92 -12.55 0.41
N GLY A 97 7.01 -12.03 -0.42
CA GLY A 97 7.12 -10.68 -0.99
C GLY A 97 7.09 -9.58 0.09
N MET A 98 6.20 -9.73 1.09
CA MET A 98 6.11 -8.81 2.22
C MET A 98 7.34 -8.90 3.14
N LYS A 99 7.81 -10.12 3.44
CA LYS A 99 9.02 -10.36 4.25
C LYS A 99 10.28 -9.77 3.62
N LYS A 100 10.43 -9.88 2.29
CA LYS A 100 11.59 -9.31 1.58
C LYS A 100 11.60 -7.78 1.65
N ARG A 101 10.45 -7.14 1.45
CA ARG A 101 10.31 -5.67 1.61
C ARG A 101 10.58 -5.23 3.04
N LEU A 102 10.10 -5.99 4.02
CA LEU A 102 10.32 -5.72 5.44
C LEU A 102 11.83 -5.81 5.79
N TRP A 103 12.49 -6.89 5.38
CA TRP A 103 13.91 -7.10 5.64
C TRP A 103 14.83 -6.07 4.98
N ILE A 104 14.44 -5.52 3.84
CA ILE A 104 15.18 -4.43 3.19
C ILE A 104 14.88 -3.08 3.86
N SER A 105 13.64 -2.86 4.31
CA SER A 105 13.22 -1.58 4.90
C SER A 105 13.71 -1.40 6.34
N ILE A 106 13.76 -2.47 7.15
CA ILE A 106 14.19 -2.42 8.55
C ILE A 106 15.59 -1.80 8.72
N PRO A 107 16.65 -2.25 8.04
CA PRO A 107 17.98 -1.66 8.22
C PRO A 107 18.02 -0.21 7.78
N LEU A 108 17.34 0.16 6.69
CA LEU A 108 17.26 1.56 6.25
C LEU A 108 16.52 2.44 7.26
N LEU A 109 15.45 1.91 7.87
CA LEU A 109 14.70 2.58 8.92
C LEU A 109 15.54 2.79 10.17
N ILE A 110 16.34 1.80 10.58
CA ILE A 110 17.25 1.92 11.73
C ILE A 110 18.28 3.02 11.47
N ILE A 111 18.85 3.09 10.26
CA ILE A 111 19.80 4.15 9.88
C ILE A 111 19.10 5.51 9.92
N LEU A 112 17.90 5.64 9.34
CA LEU A 112 17.13 6.89 9.39
C LEU A 112 16.79 7.30 10.82
N MET A 113 16.40 6.36 11.68
CA MET A 113 16.06 6.61 13.08
C MET A 113 17.27 7.08 13.87
N TYR A 114 18.45 6.51 13.60
CA TYR A 114 19.70 6.95 14.18
C TYR A 114 20.00 8.41 13.81
N PHE A 115 19.90 8.77 12.52
CA PHE A 115 20.13 10.16 12.12
C PHE A 115 19.03 11.09 12.64
N SER A 116 17.77 10.68 12.66
CA SER A 116 16.64 11.54 13.04
C SER A 116 16.52 11.81 14.54
N MET A 117 16.87 10.85 15.39
CA MET A 117 16.70 10.95 16.84
C MET A 117 18.03 10.88 17.60
N GLY A 118 19.14 10.61 16.92
CA GLY A 118 20.47 10.46 17.54
C GLY A 118 21.00 11.73 18.17
N THR A 119 20.66 12.91 17.62
CA THR A 119 21.07 14.21 18.17
C THR A 119 20.48 14.49 19.54
N MET A 120 19.28 13.96 19.85
CA MET A 120 18.68 14.04 21.19
C MET A 120 19.24 12.99 22.17
N PHE A 121 19.73 11.86 21.68
CA PHE A 121 20.31 10.78 22.50
C PHE A 121 21.82 10.94 22.79
N GLY A 122 22.43 12.06 22.36
CA GLY A 122 23.86 12.31 22.56
C GLY A 122 24.76 11.42 21.69
N ALA A 123 24.23 10.88 20.58
CA ALA A 123 25.05 10.13 19.64
C ALA A 123 25.99 11.09 18.88
N PRO A 124 27.27 10.72 18.69
CA PRO A 124 28.22 11.57 17.97
C PRO A 124 27.79 11.66 16.51
N VAL A 125 27.27 12.82 16.11
CA VAL A 125 27.02 13.11 14.70
C VAL A 125 28.24 13.80 14.11
N PRO A 126 28.51 13.60 12.82
CA PRO A 126 29.58 14.31 12.12
C PRO A 126 29.46 15.83 12.30
N GLU A 127 30.58 16.52 12.47
CA GLU A 127 30.66 17.96 12.71
C GLU A 127 29.97 18.80 11.60
N PHE A 128 29.79 18.25 10.38
CA PHE A 128 29.07 18.92 9.28
C PHE A 128 27.54 18.98 9.46
N LEU A 129 26.99 18.17 10.38
CA LEU A 129 25.57 18.06 10.70
C LEU A 129 25.22 18.76 12.02
N GLU A 130 26.22 19.20 12.78
CA GLU A 130 26.06 19.82 14.09
C GLU A 130 26.05 21.35 13.99
N GLY A 131 25.17 22.00 14.75
CA GLY A 131 25.04 23.45 14.82
C GLY A 131 24.11 24.10 13.79
N ALA A 132 23.90 25.41 13.92
CA ALA A 132 22.92 26.17 13.12
C ALA A 132 23.17 26.10 11.61
N ARG A 133 24.44 26.13 11.19
CA ARG A 133 24.85 25.97 9.78
C ARG A 133 24.72 24.54 9.26
N GLY A 134 24.74 23.54 10.14
CA GLY A 134 24.58 22.11 9.82
C GLY A 134 23.12 21.66 9.72
N SER A 135 22.16 22.47 10.19
CA SER A 135 20.72 22.15 10.19
C SER A 135 20.14 21.85 8.80
N SER A 136 20.61 22.56 7.77
CA SER A 136 20.22 22.32 6.38
C SER A 136 20.74 20.98 5.85
N ASN A 137 22.02 20.69 6.11
CA ASN A 137 22.67 19.44 5.74
C ASN A 137 22.03 18.24 6.44
N PHE A 138 21.60 18.43 7.69
CA PHE A 138 20.89 17.42 8.48
C PHE A 138 19.53 17.08 7.88
N ALA A 139 18.71 18.09 7.59
CA ALA A 139 17.41 17.90 6.94
C ALA A 139 17.56 17.27 5.55
N LEU A 140 18.59 17.66 4.78
CA LEU A 140 18.86 17.12 3.45
C LEU A 140 19.32 15.65 3.50
N THR A 141 20.15 15.29 4.48
CA THR A 141 20.57 13.90 4.71
C THR A 141 19.37 13.03 5.06
N GLN A 142 18.49 13.49 5.96
CA GLN A 142 17.24 12.78 6.28
C GLN A 142 16.34 12.62 5.05
N LEU A 143 16.17 13.67 4.23
CA LEU A 143 15.40 13.60 2.99
C LEU A 143 15.96 12.55 2.03
N ILE A 144 17.29 12.53 1.83
CA ILE A 144 17.96 11.53 0.99
C ILE A 144 17.74 10.11 1.53
N LEU A 145 17.85 9.90 2.85
CA LEU A 145 17.64 8.58 3.46
C LEU A 145 16.18 8.11 3.37
N THR A 146 15.20 9.03 3.38
CA THR A 146 13.77 8.67 3.25
C THR A 146 13.38 8.27 1.82
N LEU A 147 14.05 8.80 0.79
CA LEU A 147 13.69 8.57 -0.62
C LEU A 147 13.71 7.08 -1.02
N PRO A 148 14.77 6.28 -0.73
CA PRO A 148 14.75 4.85 -1.06
C PRO A 148 13.63 4.08 -0.35
N ILE A 149 13.30 4.46 0.90
CA ILE A 149 12.21 3.84 1.66
C ILE A 149 10.86 4.06 0.96
N LEU A 150 10.63 5.30 0.50
CA LEU A 150 9.43 5.67 -0.27
C LEU A 150 9.34 4.89 -1.58
N VAL A 151 10.44 4.77 -2.32
CA VAL A 151 10.48 4.04 -3.61
C VAL A 151 10.22 2.55 -3.42
N ILE A 152 10.86 1.90 -2.45
CA ILE A 152 10.65 0.47 -2.14
C ILE A 152 9.20 0.20 -1.77
N ASN A 153 8.57 1.13 -1.04
CA ASN A 153 7.17 1.04 -0.61
C ASN A 153 6.19 1.70 -1.61
N GLY A 154 6.63 2.05 -2.82
CA GLY A 154 5.84 2.79 -3.81
C GLY A 154 4.52 2.12 -4.21
N SER A 155 4.40 0.80 -4.07
CA SER A 155 3.14 0.10 -4.36
C SER A 155 1.99 0.51 -3.43
N TYR A 156 2.29 0.90 -2.19
CA TYR A 156 1.27 1.40 -1.26
C TYR A 156 0.74 2.76 -1.73
N PHE A 157 1.60 3.62 -2.26
CA PHE A 157 1.20 4.92 -2.82
C PHE A 157 0.34 4.76 -4.06
N THR A 158 0.73 3.90 -5.02
CA THR A 158 -0.04 3.73 -6.26
C THR A 158 -1.40 3.10 -6.02
N ARG A 159 -1.49 2.08 -5.15
CA ARG A 159 -2.77 1.48 -4.76
C ARG A 159 -3.62 2.42 -3.92
N GLY A 160 -3.01 3.07 -2.93
CA GLY A 160 -3.69 4.00 -2.04
C GLY A 160 -4.27 5.21 -2.77
N LEU A 161 -3.48 5.84 -3.65
CA LEU A 161 -3.93 7.01 -4.39
C LEU A 161 -5.03 6.65 -5.41
N LYS A 162 -4.90 5.50 -6.09
CA LYS A 162 -5.93 4.98 -7.00
C LYS A 162 -7.24 4.67 -6.25
N ALA A 163 -7.16 4.02 -5.09
CA ALA A 163 -8.31 3.68 -4.26
C ALA A 163 -9.03 4.93 -3.73
N LEU A 164 -8.25 5.94 -3.29
CA LEU A 164 -8.77 7.24 -2.87
C LEU A 164 -9.49 7.96 -4.01
N TRP A 165 -8.90 8.00 -5.21
CA TRP A 165 -9.51 8.62 -6.39
C TRP A 165 -10.83 7.97 -6.78
N LYS A 166 -10.92 6.64 -6.64
CA LYS A 166 -12.13 5.86 -6.91
C LYS A 166 -13.13 5.84 -5.73
N ARG A 167 -12.93 6.71 -4.73
CA ARG A 167 -13.85 6.91 -3.59
C ARG A 167 -14.03 5.67 -2.71
N ASN A 168 -13.08 4.74 -2.75
CA ASN A 168 -13.04 3.50 -1.97
C ASN A 168 -11.80 3.49 -1.06
N PRO A 169 -11.73 4.33 -0.01
CA PRO A 169 -10.56 4.44 0.84
C PRO A 169 -10.25 3.11 1.55
N ASN A 170 -8.97 2.71 1.52
CA ASN A 170 -8.44 1.49 2.13
C ASN A 170 -7.20 1.79 3.01
N MET A 171 -6.59 0.77 3.61
CA MET A 171 -5.40 0.94 4.47
C MET A 171 -4.23 1.61 3.71
N ASP A 172 -4.02 1.22 2.45
CA ASP A 172 -2.99 1.79 1.58
C ASP A 172 -3.28 3.29 1.31
N SER A 173 -4.55 3.69 1.24
CA SER A 173 -4.97 5.09 1.05
C SER A 173 -4.54 5.96 2.24
N LEU A 174 -4.72 5.44 3.46
CA LEU A 174 -4.32 6.14 4.68
C LEU A 174 -2.80 6.35 4.72
N ILE A 175 -2.03 5.31 4.37
CA ILE A 175 -0.56 5.37 4.28
C ILE A 175 -0.14 6.39 3.22
N ALA A 176 -0.74 6.36 2.03
CA ALA A 176 -0.40 7.25 0.92
C ALA A 176 -0.62 8.73 1.28
N VAL A 177 -1.74 9.06 1.93
CA VAL A 177 -2.04 10.45 2.34
C VAL A 177 -1.12 10.88 3.48
N GLY A 178 -0.99 10.06 4.54
CA GLY A 178 -0.19 10.43 5.72
C GLY A 178 1.30 10.60 5.41
N ALA A 179 1.91 9.60 4.76
CA ALA A 179 3.32 9.66 4.40
C ALA A 179 3.58 10.70 3.29
N GLY A 180 2.65 10.87 2.35
CA GLY A 180 2.74 11.90 1.30
C GLY A 180 2.73 13.32 1.87
N MET A 181 1.84 13.60 2.83
CA MET A 181 1.78 14.91 3.49
C MET A 181 3.03 15.17 4.35
N ALA A 182 3.52 14.17 5.09
CA ALA A 182 4.74 14.31 5.87
C ALA A 182 5.96 14.60 4.98
N PHE A 183 6.05 13.95 3.82
CA PHE A 183 7.11 14.20 2.85
C PHE A 183 7.04 15.62 2.25
N LEU A 184 5.84 16.08 1.88
CA LEU A 184 5.63 17.46 1.42
C LEU A 184 6.01 18.48 2.49
N TYR A 185 5.61 18.24 3.74
CA TYR A 185 6.00 19.08 4.87
C TYR A 185 7.51 19.12 5.05
N GLY A 186 8.20 17.97 4.96
CA GLY A 186 9.66 17.90 5.04
C GLY A 186 10.37 18.71 3.95
N ILE A 187 9.87 18.70 2.71
CA ILE A 187 10.39 19.55 1.63
C ILE A 187 10.20 21.03 1.97
N LEU A 188 9.01 21.44 2.44
CA LEU A 188 8.74 22.82 2.82
C LEU A 188 9.61 23.28 3.99
N ALA A 189 9.81 22.41 4.99
CA ALA A 189 10.71 22.67 6.12
C ALA A 189 12.16 22.86 5.65
N LEU A 190 12.64 22.04 4.70
CA LEU A 190 13.97 22.20 4.11
C LEU A 190 14.10 23.56 3.39
N TYR A 191 13.09 23.99 2.64
CA TYR A 191 13.09 25.33 2.02
C TYR A 191 13.10 26.45 3.06
N ARG A 192 12.33 26.31 4.15
CA ARG A 192 12.32 27.29 5.25
C ARG A 192 13.68 27.41 5.94
N ILE A 193 14.33 26.28 6.24
CA ILE A 193 15.67 26.27 6.85
C ILE A 193 16.69 26.95 5.93
N ASN A 194 16.68 26.62 4.63
CA ASN A 194 17.57 27.27 3.66
C ASN A 194 17.30 28.77 3.53
N TYR A 195 16.03 29.19 3.53
CA TYR A 195 15.66 30.61 3.50
C TYR A 195 16.10 31.33 4.78
N GLY A 196 15.87 30.76 5.96
CA GLY A 196 16.30 31.34 7.23
C GLY A 196 17.82 31.52 7.33
N LEU A 197 18.58 30.55 6.83
CA LEU A 197 20.05 30.62 6.76
C LEU A 197 20.55 31.63 5.70
N ALA A 198 19.82 31.83 4.60
CA ALA A 198 20.22 32.77 3.55
C ALA A 198 19.99 34.25 3.93
N PHE A 199 19.03 34.53 4.81
CA PHE A 199 18.68 35.89 5.24
C PHE A 199 19.08 36.20 6.70
N ASP A 200 19.91 35.35 7.32
CA ASP A 200 20.42 35.46 8.70
C ASP A 200 19.32 35.64 9.76
N ASN A 201 18.12 35.14 9.46
CA ASN A 201 16.94 35.27 10.30
C ASN A 201 16.72 33.97 11.09
N MET A 202 17.44 33.87 12.21
CA MET A 202 17.56 32.66 13.03
C MET A 202 16.25 32.23 13.71
N ASP A 203 15.23 33.09 13.74
CA ASP A 203 13.90 32.78 14.31
C ASP A 203 13.11 31.77 13.46
N ILE A 204 13.39 31.71 12.14
CA ILE A 204 12.69 30.85 11.17
C ILE A 204 13.35 29.46 11.02
N VAL A 205 14.56 29.29 11.56
CA VAL A 205 15.35 28.06 11.43
C VAL A 205 14.93 27.00 12.47
N HIS A 206 14.30 27.44 13.57
CA HIS A 206 13.90 26.59 14.68
C HIS A 206 12.39 26.34 14.79
N THR A 207 11.58 26.84 13.84
CA THR A 207 10.10 26.70 13.81
C THR A 207 9.60 25.90 12.61
#